data_AF-A0A4R4XW41-F1
#
_entry.id   AF-A0A4R4XW41-F1
#
_cell.length_a   1.000
_cell.length_b   1.000
_cell.length_c   1.000
_cell.angle_alpha   90.00
_cell.angle_beta   90.00
_cell.angle_gamma   90.00
#
_symmetry.space_group_name_H-M   'P 1'
#
loop_
_entity.id
_entity.type
_entity.pdbx_description
1 polymer ?
#
loop_
_entity_poly.entity_id
_entity_poly.type
_entity_poly.pdbx_seq_one_letter_code
_entity_poly.pdbx_strand_id
1 'polypeptide(L)'
;MIAIRFGLFYEHQLPRPWGDGQELKLYQDALDQVEIADRVGFDYVWEVEHHFLEEYSHSSAPEVFLAAASQRTKRIRLGHGIVQLPPAVNHPARIAERVATLDLVSNGRVDFGTGESSSSAELGGFGVRRADKRAQWQDAIDAITRMFVEEPFAGWNSADIRMPPRNVLPKPVQKPHPPLWVACSRRETIQFAARNGIGALSFSFVEPEDAGQWVDDYYRIIASGECVPAGFAVNPNVSVVLPMMLHEDEATAIDRGIDGAHFFAFALAHYYGTTPHDPGRTSVWDEFLERRDSRGFSREEIIANAESLNVNVGSLRGAVGTPDQVAELIRRYESVGVDQISFVLQAGPNKHEHICESLELFGKSVLPRFAEGRDEREAAKAERLAPAIEAALARREPARRPPPGYRIDEDAEVARVHRPSRRPLRRPDIRTAARRRFQRGFYKLVHGRSDAQIEKRFGPGAQRVFFAGMARAFDPSASAGFTGELEFRLSRAEGRTVWTLRIEKSRARARSGPAKDPALTLTMATADFLRILAGDANPASLLMDGRLELRGDHYLAPRLSEMFGGPSPY
;
A
#
# COMPACT_ATOMS: atom_id res chain seq x y z
N MET A 1 15.39 9.72 21.32
CA MET A 1 14.93 8.33 21.09
C MET A 1 13.41 8.33 21.07
N ILE A 2 12.80 7.48 20.24
CA ILE A 2 11.33 7.38 20.06
C ILE A 2 10.79 6.24 20.94
N ALA A 3 9.50 6.25 21.25
CA ALA A 3 8.84 5.16 21.96
C ALA A 3 8.07 4.28 20.96
N ILE A 4 8.56 3.06 20.75
CA ILE A 4 7.94 2.17 19.78
C ILE A 4 6.65 1.55 20.32
N ARG A 5 5.61 1.53 19.47
CA ARG A 5 4.30 0.94 19.71
C ARG A 5 4.11 -0.34 18.90
N PHE A 6 3.25 -1.23 19.39
CA PHE A 6 3.02 -2.53 18.74
C PHE A 6 1.57 -2.70 18.33
N GLY A 7 1.35 -3.12 17.09
CA GLY A 7 0.03 -3.38 16.54
C GLY A 7 -0.12 -4.80 16.00
N LEU A 8 -1.35 -5.25 15.83
CA LEU A 8 -1.72 -6.36 14.95
C LEU A 8 -2.28 -5.82 13.64
N PHE A 9 -2.13 -6.59 12.58
CA PHE A 9 -2.61 -6.25 11.25
C PHE A 9 -3.34 -7.44 10.62
N TYR A 10 -4.61 -7.26 10.28
CA TYR A 10 -5.50 -8.32 9.83
C TYR A 10 -5.98 -8.10 8.40
N GLU A 11 -5.82 -9.15 7.59
CA GLU A 11 -6.37 -9.24 6.24
C GLU A 11 -7.67 -10.05 6.18
N HIS A 12 -7.96 -10.88 7.19
CA HIS A 12 -8.85 -12.02 7.01
C HIS A 12 -8.42 -12.88 5.81
N GLN A 13 -7.12 -13.25 5.79
CA GLN A 13 -6.55 -14.05 4.71
C GLN A 13 -6.99 -15.52 4.84
N LEU A 14 -7.47 -16.10 3.74
CA LEU A 14 -8.02 -17.46 3.73
C LEU A 14 -7.65 -18.21 2.45
N PRO A 15 -6.55 -18.98 2.42
CA PRO A 15 -6.17 -19.78 1.26
C PRO A 15 -7.21 -20.88 0.95
N ARG A 16 -7.28 -21.30 -0.31
CA ARG A 16 -8.09 -22.46 -0.74
C ARG A 16 -7.45 -23.78 -0.28
N PRO A 17 -8.24 -24.88 -0.21
CA PRO A 17 -9.66 -24.99 -0.55
C PRO A 17 -10.58 -24.42 0.54
N TRP A 18 -11.69 -23.81 0.11
CA TRP A 18 -12.72 -23.30 1.02
C TRP A 18 -13.78 -24.36 1.32
N GLY A 19 -14.12 -24.50 2.60
CA GLY A 19 -15.19 -25.36 3.09
C GLY A 19 -16.19 -24.58 3.95
N ASP A 20 -17.34 -25.20 4.20
CA ASP A 20 -18.41 -24.61 5.01
C ASP A 20 -17.90 -24.15 6.38
N GLY A 21 -18.23 -22.91 6.77
CA GLY A 21 -17.92 -22.35 8.07
C GLY A 21 -16.47 -21.84 8.26
N GLN A 22 -15.59 -21.96 7.27
CA GLN A 22 -14.21 -21.49 7.42
C GLN A 22 -14.09 -19.97 7.58
N GLU A 23 -14.87 -19.19 6.84
CA GLU A 23 -14.90 -17.73 7.02
C GLU A 23 -15.42 -17.36 8.42
N LEU A 24 -16.48 -18.03 8.89
CA LEU A 24 -16.98 -17.82 10.26
C LEU A 24 -15.88 -18.10 11.29
N LYS A 25 -15.17 -19.22 11.14
CA LYS A 25 -14.07 -19.58 12.04
C LYS A 25 -12.96 -18.52 11.98
N LEU A 26 -12.55 -18.10 10.80
CA LEU A 26 -11.52 -17.08 10.59
C LEU A 26 -11.83 -15.79 11.35
N TYR A 27 -13.08 -15.30 11.27
CA TYR A 27 -13.52 -14.09 11.96
C TYR A 27 -13.60 -14.27 13.48
N GLN A 28 -14.08 -15.42 13.98
CA GLN A 28 -14.11 -15.67 15.43
C GLN A 28 -12.71 -15.81 16.01
N ASP A 29 -11.84 -16.56 15.32
CA ASP A 29 -10.43 -16.72 15.67
C ASP A 29 -9.72 -15.35 15.75
N ALA A 30 -9.98 -14.46 14.78
CA ALA A 30 -9.42 -13.11 14.77
C ALA A 30 -9.86 -12.29 15.99
N LEU A 31 -11.15 -12.34 16.35
CA LEU A 31 -11.67 -11.64 17.53
C LEU A 31 -11.03 -12.16 18.83
N ASP A 32 -10.84 -13.47 18.95
CA ASP A 32 -10.20 -14.08 20.11
C ASP A 32 -8.72 -13.68 20.21
N GLN A 33 -8.00 -13.64 19.08
CA GLN A 33 -6.62 -13.16 19.02
C GLN A 33 -6.49 -11.68 19.40
N VAL A 34 -7.44 -10.82 18.96
CA VAL A 34 -7.47 -9.41 19.34
C VAL A 34 -7.73 -9.22 20.84
N GLU A 35 -8.56 -10.09 21.46
CA GLU A 35 -8.76 -10.09 22.91
C GLU A 35 -7.48 -10.47 23.67
N ILE A 36 -6.72 -11.46 23.17
CA ILE A 36 -5.39 -11.79 23.71
C ILE A 36 -4.46 -10.58 23.58
N ALA A 37 -4.41 -9.96 22.41
CA ALA A 37 -3.54 -8.81 22.14
C ALA A 37 -3.81 -7.65 23.09
N ASP A 38 -5.08 -7.31 23.32
CA ASP A 38 -5.48 -6.29 24.30
C ASP A 38 -5.03 -6.69 25.71
N ARG A 39 -5.26 -7.95 26.12
CA ARG A 39 -4.88 -8.47 27.44
C ARG A 39 -3.38 -8.36 27.69
N VAL A 40 -2.56 -8.76 26.71
CA VAL A 40 -1.10 -8.85 26.86
C VAL A 40 -0.36 -7.53 26.63
N GLY A 41 -1.06 -6.52 26.08
CA GLY A 41 -0.56 -5.14 26.03
C GLY A 41 -0.17 -4.61 24.65
N PHE A 42 -0.72 -5.17 23.57
CA PHE A 42 -0.62 -4.53 22.25
C PHE A 42 -1.38 -3.20 22.24
N ASP A 43 -0.83 -2.23 21.52
CA ASP A 43 -1.33 -0.86 21.46
C ASP A 43 -2.42 -0.69 20.38
N TYR A 44 -2.35 -1.43 19.27
CA TYR A 44 -3.24 -1.28 18.11
C TYR A 44 -3.71 -2.62 17.53
N VAL A 45 -4.91 -2.63 16.96
CA VAL A 45 -5.33 -3.57 15.91
C VAL A 45 -5.72 -2.79 14.67
N TRP A 46 -5.18 -3.19 13.53
CA TRP A 46 -5.48 -2.63 12.22
C TRP A 46 -6.25 -3.64 11.39
N GLU A 47 -7.42 -3.24 10.90
CA GLU A 47 -8.27 -4.06 10.03
C GLU A 47 -8.38 -3.43 8.64
N VAL A 48 -8.07 -4.19 7.59
CA VAL A 48 -8.06 -3.72 6.20
C VAL A 48 -9.47 -3.56 5.61
N GLU A 49 -9.54 -2.90 4.45
CA GLU A 49 -10.71 -2.94 3.56
C GLU A 49 -10.27 -3.41 2.17
N HIS A 50 -10.71 -4.61 1.81
CA HIS A 50 -10.50 -5.22 0.49
C HIS A 50 -11.77 -5.79 -0.12
N HIS A 51 -11.80 -5.78 -1.45
CA HIS A 51 -12.94 -6.26 -2.24
C HIS A 51 -12.49 -7.16 -3.38
N PHE A 52 -13.14 -8.30 -3.55
CA PHE A 52 -12.93 -9.21 -4.69
C PHE A 52 -11.53 -9.86 -4.79
N LEU A 53 -10.72 -9.82 -3.73
CA LEU A 53 -9.37 -10.38 -3.70
C LEU A 53 -9.37 -11.78 -3.09
N GLU A 54 -9.88 -12.76 -3.85
CA GLU A 54 -9.97 -14.18 -3.43
C GLU A 54 -8.65 -14.68 -2.82
N GLU A 55 -8.74 -15.33 -1.66
CA GLU A 55 -7.62 -15.89 -0.87
C GLU A 55 -6.65 -14.88 -0.26
N TYR A 56 -6.60 -13.63 -0.73
CA TYR A 56 -5.75 -12.59 -0.16
C TYR A 56 -6.41 -11.92 1.05
N SER A 57 -7.66 -11.47 0.91
CA SER A 57 -8.38 -10.79 1.98
C SER A 57 -9.89 -10.96 1.86
N HIS A 58 -10.50 -11.40 2.96
CA HIS A 58 -11.96 -11.53 3.10
C HIS A 58 -12.53 -10.41 3.99
N SER A 59 -11.79 -9.31 4.19
CA SER A 59 -12.21 -8.17 5.01
C SER A 59 -12.76 -7.03 4.17
N SER A 60 -14.09 -6.99 3.99
CA SER A 60 -14.77 -5.96 3.19
C SER A 60 -15.48 -4.89 4.00
N ALA A 61 -15.67 -5.13 5.31
CA ALA A 61 -16.42 -4.27 6.22
C ALA A 61 -15.66 -4.13 7.56
N PRO A 62 -14.47 -3.51 7.57
CA PRO A 62 -13.64 -3.39 8.77
C PRO A 62 -14.37 -2.74 9.94
N GLU A 63 -15.26 -1.77 9.71
CA GLU A 63 -16.02 -1.11 10.77
C GLU A 63 -16.90 -2.08 11.57
N VAL A 64 -17.38 -3.16 10.94
CA VAL A 64 -18.22 -4.17 11.60
C VAL A 64 -17.36 -5.04 12.50
N PHE A 65 -16.23 -5.51 11.99
CA PHE A 65 -15.26 -6.29 12.76
C PHE A 65 -14.70 -5.47 13.93
N LEU A 66 -14.24 -4.25 13.66
CA LEU A 66 -13.70 -3.34 14.68
C LEU A 66 -14.76 -2.97 15.72
N ALA A 67 -16.03 -2.82 15.36
CA ALA A 67 -17.11 -2.63 16.33
C ALA A 67 -17.25 -3.84 17.25
N ALA A 68 -17.18 -5.07 16.74
CA ALA A 68 -17.19 -6.28 17.58
C ALA A 68 -15.94 -6.35 18.48
N ALA A 69 -14.75 -6.11 17.93
CA ALA A 69 -13.49 -6.06 18.67
C ALA A 69 -13.52 -4.99 19.78
N SER A 70 -14.17 -3.85 19.52
CA SER A 70 -14.31 -2.78 20.51
C SER A 70 -15.02 -3.23 21.78
N GLN A 71 -15.97 -4.16 21.68
CA GLN A 71 -16.74 -4.64 22.82
C GLN A 71 -16.02 -5.75 23.61
N ARG A 72 -15.11 -6.47 22.96
CA ARG A 72 -14.27 -7.51 23.59
C ARG A 72 -13.01 -6.96 24.25
N THR A 73 -12.61 -5.74 23.89
CA THR A 73 -11.34 -5.13 24.33
C THR A 73 -11.56 -3.89 25.21
N LYS A 74 -10.52 -3.50 25.97
CA LYS A 74 -10.57 -2.35 26.89
C LYS A 74 -9.59 -1.23 26.55
N ARG A 75 -8.41 -1.53 26.01
CA ARG A 75 -7.33 -0.55 25.83
C ARG A 75 -6.88 -0.39 24.38
N ILE A 76 -6.78 -1.49 23.65
CA ILE A 76 -6.22 -1.52 22.30
C ILE A 76 -6.95 -0.52 21.39
N ARG A 77 -6.17 0.22 20.58
CA ARG A 77 -6.71 1.16 19.61
C ARG A 77 -7.20 0.41 18.37
N LEU A 78 -8.27 0.91 17.77
CA LEU A 78 -9.01 0.28 16.67
C LEU A 78 -8.76 1.06 15.38
N GLY A 79 -7.80 0.59 14.60
CA GLY A 79 -7.35 1.24 13.39
C GLY A 79 -8.02 0.68 12.14
N HIS A 80 -8.50 1.57 11.27
CA HIS A 80 -8.74 1.21 9.88
C HIS A 80 -7.42 1.15 9.12
N GLY A 81 -7.04 -0.03 8.62
CA GLY A 81 -5.81 -0.26 7.86
C GLY A 81 -6.04 -0.62 6.39
N ILE A 82 -7.07 -0.16 5.69
CA ILE A 82 -7.51 1.24 5.63
C ILE A 82 -8.99 1.36 5.27
N VAL A 83 -9.53 2.59 5.24
CA VAL A 83 -10.76 2.90 4.51
C VAL A 83 -10.46 3.39 3.09
N GLN A 84 -11.09 2.79 2.08
CA GLN A 84 -10.96 3.23 0.68
C GLN A 84 -11.79 4.50 0.44
N LEU A 85 -11.13 5.63 0.21
CA LEU A 85 -11.79 6.95 0.07
C LEU A 85 -12.39 7.29 -1.32
N PRO A 86 -12.09 6.61 -2.45
CA PRO A 86 -12.78 6.91 -3.70
C PRO A 86 -14.31 6.89 -3.54
N PRO A 87 -15.05 7.97 -3.89
CA PRO A 87 -16.48 8.08 -3.60
C PRO A 87 -17.38 7.02 -4.23
N ALA A 88 -16.91 6.33 -5.27
CA ALA A 88 -17.62 5.22 -5.90
C ALA A 88 -17.54 3.92 -5.07
N VAL A 89 -16.55 3.79 -4.19
CA VAL A 89 -16.43 2.70 -3.22
C VAL A 89 -17.21 3.08 -1.96
N ASN A 90 -16.85 4.20 -1.33
CA ASN A 90 -17.46 4.68 -0.10
C ASN A 90 -17.79 6.17 -0.18
N HIS A 91 -19.05 6.54 0.05
CA HIS A 91 -19.44 7.95 0.06
C HIS A 91 -18.80 8.67 1.28
N PRO A 92 -18.17 9.86 1.12
CA PRO A 92 -17.50 10.59 2.20
C PRO A 92 -18.34 10.80 3.47
N ALA A 93 -19.61 11.17 3.32
CA ALA A 93 -20.52 11.31 4.46
C ALA A 93 -20.71 9.99 5.24
N ARG A 94 -20.85 8.87 4.53
CA ARG A 94 -20.99 7.55 5.17
C ARG A 94 -19.71 7.16 5.90
N ILE A 95 -18.54 7.52 5.36
CA ILE A 95 -17.25 7.33 6.03
C ILE A 95 -17.21 8.13 7.34
N ALA A 96 -17.52 9.42 7.29
CA ALA A 96 -17.53 10.26 8.49
C ALA A 96 -18.50 9.72 9.56
N GLU A 97 -19.70 9.30 9.16
CA GLU A 97 -20.72 8.75 10.06
C GLU A 97 -20.26 7.43 10.72
N ARG A 98 -19.72 6.47 9.95
CA ARG A 98 -19.29 5.18 10.50
C ARG A 98 -18.06 5.30 11.39
N VAL A 99 -17.09 6.13 11.00
CA VAL A 99 -15.87 6.38 11.80
C VAL A 99 -16.23 7.07 13.12
N ALA A 100 -17.06 8.11 13.08
CA ALA A 100 -17.52 8.79 14.30
C ALA A 100 -18.36 7.87 15.19
N THR A 101 -19.19 7.00 14.60
CA THR A 101 -19.98 6.03 15.36
C THR A 101 -19.09 5.00 16.04
N LEU A 102 -18.13 4.43 15.33
CA LEU A 102 -17.16 3.49 15.91
C LEU A 102 -16.33 4.17 17.02
N ASP A 103 -15.96 5.45 16.83
CA ASP A 103 -15.25 6.23 17.83
C ASP A 103 -16.06 6.38 19.13
N LEU A 104 -17.36 6.63 19.03
CA LEU A 104 -18.27 6.67 20.17
C LEU A 104 -18.42 5.30 20.83
N VAL A 105 -18.69 4.25 20.04
CA VAL A 105 -18.90 2.87 20.53
C VAL A 105 -17.64 2.33 21.25
N SER A 106 -16.46 2.77 20.81
CA SER A 106 -15.19 2.35 21.38
C SER A 106 -14.67 3.23 22.51
N ASN A 107 -15.37 4.33 22.86
CA ASN A 107 -14.93 5.37 23.79
C ASN A 107 -13.60 6.04 23.38
N GLY A 108 -13.48 6.43 22.10
CA GLY A 108 -12.38 7.27 21.63
C GLY A 108 -11.12 6.52 21.23
N ARG A 109 -11.24 5.24 20.85
CA ARG A 109 -10.09 4.38 20.53
C ARG A 109 -9.80 4.25 19.03
N VAL A 110 -10.50 4.99 18.17
CA VAL A 110 -10.37 4.81 16.72
C VAL A 110 -9.14 5.52 16.14
N ASP A 111 -8.48 4.87 15.19
CA ASP A 111 -7.54 5.48 14.25
C ASP A 111 -8.09 5.40 12.84
N PHE A 112 -8.17 6.55 12.16
CA PHE A 112 -8.76 6.64 10.82
C PHE A 112 -7.67 6.55 9.75
N GLY A 113 -7.25 5.32 9.44
CA GLY A 113 -6.39 5.06 8.30
C GLY A 113 -7.13 4.97 6.99
N THR A 114 -6.50 5.51 5.95
CA THR A 114 -7.13 5.78 4.65
C THR A 114 -6.28 5.32 3.50
N GLY A 115 -6.91 5.03 2.37
CA GLY A 115 -6.20 4.61 1.17
C GLY A 115 -6.98 4.94 -0.10
N GLU A 116 -6.23 4.99 -1.20
CA GLU A 116 -6.78 5.27 -2.53
C GLU A 116 -7.21 4.01 -3.30
N SER A 117 -7.04 2.82 -2.70
CA SER A 117 -6.98 1.51 -3.38
C SER A 117 -5.89 1.46 -4.47
N SER A 118 -5.41 0.28 -4.81
CA SER A 118 -4.41 0.12 -5.88
C SER A 118 -4.63 -1.12 -6.75
N SER A 119 -5.40 -2.12 -6.29
CA SER A 119 -5.69 -3.32 -7.07
C SER A 119 -6.57 -2.99 -8.27
N SER A 120 -6.21 -3.56 -9.42
CA SER A 120 -7.03 -3.39 -10.63
C SER A 120 -8.39 -4.11 -10.49
N ALA A 121 -8.47 -5.17 -9.69
CA ALA A 121 -9.70 -5.92 -9.44
C ALA A 121 -10.70 -5.04 -8.66
N GLU A 122 -10.25 -4.43 -7.56
CA GLU A 122 -11.05 -3.52 -6.73
C GLU A 122 -11.52 -2.28 -7.50
N LEU A 123 -10.56 -1.53 -8.07
CA LEU A 123 -10.85 -0.30 -8.82
C LEU A 123 -11.78 -0.58 -9.99
N GLY A 124 -11.60 -1.71 -10.67
CA GLY A 124 -12.47 -2.17 -11.75
C GLY A 124 -13.89 -2.46 -11.28
N GLY A 125 -14.05 -3.17 -10.16
CA GLY A 125 -15.34 -3.53 -9.58
C GLY A 125 -16.21 -2.33 -9.23
N PHE A 126 -15.61 -1.25 -8.73
CA PHE A 126 -16.33 0.00 -8.39
C PHE A 126 -16.28 1.07 -9.48
N GLY A 127 -15.68 0.78 -10.64
CA GLY A 127 -15.59 1.72 -11.77
C GLY A 127 -14.70 2.95 -11.50
N VAL A 128 -13.74 2.85 -10.58
CA VAL A 128 -12.76 3.90 -10.28
C VAL A 128 -11.62 3.83 -11.30
N ARG A 129 -11.33 4.96 -11.96
CA ARG A 129 -10.17 5.02 -12.87
C ARG A 129 -8.91 5.20 -12.04
N ARG A 130 -7.91 4.35 -12.28
CA ARG A 130 -6.62 4.40 -11.59
C ARG A 130 -5.95 5.78 -11.60
N ALA A 131 -6.10 6.55 -12.68
CA ALA A 131 -5.54 7.90 -12.80
C ALA A 131 -6.27 8.95 -11.94
N ASP A 132 -7.51 8.69 -11.50
CA ASP A 132 -8.29 9.63 -10.69
C ASP A 132 -8.18 9.36 -9.19
N LYS A 133 -7.78 8.15 -8.77
CA LYS A 133 -7.86 7.68 -7.37
C LYS A 133 -7.18 8.61 -6.36
N ARG A 134 -6.00 9.15 -6.69
CA ARG A 134 -5.26 10.09 -5.84
C ARG A 134 -6.01 11.41 -5.64
N ALA A 135 -6.56 11.96 -6.72
CA ALA A 135 -7.31 13.21 -6.67
C ALA A 135 -8.64 13.01 -5.92
N GLN A 136 -9.31 11.88 -6.12
CA GLN A 136 -10.53 11.52 -5.39
C GLN A 136 -10.26 11.33 -3.89
N TRP A 137 -9.16 10.67 -3.53
CA TRP A 137 -8.74 10.56 -2.13
C TRP A 137 -8.51 11.93 -1.50
N GLN A 138 -7.79 12.83 -2.19
CA GLN A 138 -7.47 14.17 -1.67
C GLN A 138 -8.73 15.03 -1.47
N ASP A 139 -9.67 14.96 -2.42
CA ASP A 139 -10.96 15.64 -2.34
C ASP A 139 -11.83 15.08 -1.21
N ALA A 140 -11.84 13.74 -1.05
CA ALA A 140 -12.61 13.06 -0.01
C ALA A 140 -12.07 13.35 1.40
N ILE A 141 -10.75 13.31 1.63
CA ILE A 141 -10.20 13.49 2.98
C ILE A 141 -10.43 14.90 3.54
N ASP A 142 -10.36 15.95 2.70
CA ASP A 142 -10.68 17.31 3.14
C ASP A 142 -12.18 17.44 3.45
N ALA A 143 -13.04 16.86 2.61
CA ALA A 143 -14.48 16.82 2.88
C ALA A 143 -14.78 16.09 4.21
N ILE A 144 -14.21 14.91 4.44
CA ILE A 144 -14.45 14.08 5.63
C ILE A 144 -13.96 14.77 6.91
N THR A 145 -12.74 15.33 6.90
CA THR A 145 -12.20 16.01 8.09
C THR A 145 -13.01 17.24 8.48
N ARG A 146 -13.58 17.94 7.50
CA ARG A 146 -14.56 19.01 7.73
C ARG A 146 -15.90 18.49 8.24
N MET A 147 -16.37 17.34 7.77
CA MET A 147 -17.59 16.71 8.31
C MET A 147 -17.45 16.37 9.80
N PHE A 148 -16.24 16.08 10.29
CA PHE A 148 -16.00 15.86 11.72
C PHE A 148 -16.08 17.15 12.56
N VAL A 149 -15.63 18.30 12.05
CA VAL A 149 -15.49 19.52 12.87
C VAL A 149 -16.52 20.61 12.59
N GLU A 150 -17.11 20.66 11.39
CA GLU A 150 -18.04 21.71 11.00
C GLU A 150 -19.45 21.41 11.56
N GLU A 151 -20.00 22.38 12.29
CA GLU A 151 -21.33 22.32 12.90
C GLU A 151 -22.08 23.64 12.63
N PRO A 152 -22.90 23.73 11.57
CA PRO A 152 -23.16 22.69 10.56
C PRO A 152 -22.08 22.60 9.47
N PHE A 153 -21.96 21.42 8.85
CA PHE A 153 -21.09 21.23 7.70
C PHE A 153 -21.54 22.09 6.52
N ALA A 154 -20.59 22.85 5.97
CA ALA A 154 -20.86 23.90 4.98
C ALA A 154 -21.18 23.36 3.58
N GLY A 155 -21.15 22.05 3.40
CA GLY A 155 -21.30 21.39 2.11
C GLY A 155 -19.98 21.21 1.37
N TRP A 156 -20.04 20.48 0.27
CA TRP A 156 -18.91 20.19 -0.61
C TRP A 156 -19.36 20.16 -2.07
N ASN A 157 -18.57 20.74 -2.96
CA ASN A 157 -18.90 20.78 -4.37
C ASN A 157 -17.63 20.69 -5.21
N SER A 158 -17.31 19.48 -5.63
CA SER A 158 -16.17 19.14 -6.47
C SER A 158 -16.62 18.38 -7.73
N ALA A 159 -15.66 17.85 -8.50
CA ALA A 159 -15.95 17.01 -9.65
C ALA A 159 -16.55 15.65 -9.24
N ASP A 160 -16.19 15.12 -8.07
CA ASP A 160 -16.51 13.77 -7.63
C ASP A 160 -17.50 13.72 -6.46
N ILE A 161 -17.59 14.79 -5.67
CA ILE A 161 -18.42 14.88 -4.48
C ILE A 161 -19.31 16.13 -4.56
N ARG A 162 -20.63 15.95 -4.40
CA ARG A 162 -21.59 17.06 -4.32
C ARG A 162 -22.53 16.82 -3.14
N MET A 163 -22.40 17.64 -2.12
CA MET A 163 -23.20 17.58 -0.90
C MET A 163 -23.56 18.99 -0.46
N PRO A 164 -24.84 19.35 -0.40
CA PRO A 164 -25.26 20.66 0.12
C PRO A 164 -24.95 20.79 1.62
N PRO A 165 -24.94 22.02 2.16
CA PRO A 165 -24.79 22.22 3.59
C PRO A 165 -25.83 21.42 4.40
N ARG A 166 -25.37 20.76 5.46
CA ARG A 166 -26.16 19.93 6.40
C ARG A 166 -25.25 19.43 7.50
N ASN A 167 -25.79 19.01 8.63
CA ASN A 167 -25.00 18.30 9.64
C ASN A 167 -24.70 16.87 9.18
N VAL A 168 -23.48 16.40 9.47
CA VAL A 168 -23.10 14.98 9.41
C VAL A 168 -22.99 14.50 10.85
N LEU A 169 -23.79 13.49 11.20
CA LEU A 169 -23.97 13.02 12.57
C LEU A 169 -23.82 11.49 12.64
N PRO A 170 -23.23 10.94 13.72
CA PRO A 170 -22.77 11.64 14.91
C PRO A 170 -21.38 12.29 14.72
N LYS A 171 -20.91 12.98 15.77
CA LYS A 171 -19.56 13.56 15.85
C LYS A 171 -18.65 12.66 16.68
N PRO A 172 -17.35 12.55 16.35
CA PRO A 172 -16.44 11.73 17.13
C PRO A 172 -16.26 12.31 18.54
N VAL A 173 -15.93 11.42 19.49
CA VAL A 173 -15.54 11.82 20.85
C VAL A 173 -14.12 12.39 20.83
N GLN A 174 -13.22 11.81 20.02
CA GLN A 174 -11.89 12.35 19.78
C GLN A 174 -12.00 13.70 19.05
N LYS A 175 -11.31 14.72 19.56
CA LYS A 175 -11.25 16.06 18.97
C LYS A 175 -9.84 16.37 18.45
N PRO A 176 -9.71 17.07 17.31
CA PRO A 176 -10.81 17.53 16.43
C PRO A 176 -11.47 16.38 15.63
N HIS A 177 -10.77 15.27 15.45
CA HIS A 177 -11.24 14.03 14.84
C HIS A 177 -10.30 12.88 15.27
N PRO A 178 -10.64 11.60 15.00
CA PRO A 178 -9.70 10.49 15.17
C PRO A 178 -8.38 10.72 14.42
N PRO A 179 -7.22 10.22 14.91
CA PRO A 179 -5.93 10.38 14.24
C PRO A 179 -5.97 9.85 12.81
N LEU A 180 -5.40 10.61 11.88
CA LEU A 180 -5.39 10.26 10.45
C LEU A 180 -4.16 9.43 10.12
N TRP A 181 -4.37 8.38 9.33
CA TRP A 181 -3.30 7.59 8.72
C TRP A 181 -3.52 7.41 7.23
N VAL A 182 -2.45 7.14 6.48
CA VAL A 182 -2.54 6.79 5.06
C VAL A 182 -1.64 5.61 4.72
N ALA A 183 -2.18 4.66 3.95
CA ALA A 183 -1.41 3.53 3.46
C ALA A 183 -0.24 3.97 2.58
N CYS A 184 0.94 3.45 2.88
CA CYS A 184 2.18 3.78 2.20
C CYS A 184 2.91 2.52 1.73
N SER A 185 3.02 2.32 0.41
CA SER A 185 3.75 1.16 -0.16
C SER A 185 5.11 1.54 -0.73
N ARG A 186 5.46 2.83 -0.74
CA ARG A 186 6.73 3.39 -1.25
C ARG A 186 7.15 4.67 -0.55
N ARG A 187 8.42 5.05 -0.67
CA ARG A 187 8.96 6.31 -0.13
C ARG A 187 8.14 7.52 -0.56
N GLU A 188 7.69 7.60 -1.81
CA GLU A 188 6.89 8.73 -2.30
C GLU A 188 5.54 8.85 -1.57
N THR A 189 4.94 7.73 -1.15
CA THR A 189 3.71 7.75 -0.35
C THR A 189 3.97 8.17 1.10
N ILE A 190 5.12 7.85 1.67
CA ILE A 190 5.54 8.34 3.00
C ILE A 190 5.76 9.86 2.96
N GLN A 191 6.45 10.37 1.93
CA GLN A 191 6.60 11.81 1.74
C GLN A 191 5.24 12.49 1.52
N PHE A 192 4.32 11.85 0.81
CA PHE A 192 2.95 12.33 0.65
C PHE A 192 2.20 12.41 2.00
N ALA A 193 2.34 11.40 2.87
CA ALA A 193 1.78 11.41 4.21
C ALA A 193 2.31 12.60 5.03
N ALA A 194 3.64 12.81 5.01
CA ALA A 194 4.29 13.93 5.69
C ALA A 194 3.78 15.30 5.18
N ARG A 195 3.68 15.48 3.85
CA ARG A 195 3.15 16.72 3.25
C ARG A 195 1.70 17.01 3.66
N ASN A 196 0.92 15.98 3.98
CA ASN A 196 -0.45 16.12 4.44
C ASN A 196 -0.60 16.09 5.98
N GLY A 197 0.49 16.02 6.73
CA GLY A 197 0.45 15.93 8.20
C GLY A 197 -0.24 14.67 8.74
N ILE A 198 -0.17 13.56 8.00
CA ILE A 198 -0.86 12.29 8.28
C ILE A 198 0.17 11.22 8.67
N GLY A 199 -0.23 10.27 9.53
CA GLY A 199 0.59 9.12 9.89
C GLY A 199 0.85 8.22 8.69
N ALA A 200 2.09 7.79 8.49
CA ALA A 200 2.47 6.87 7.44
C ALA A 200 2.27 5.42 7.91
N LEU A 201 1.25 4.74 7.40
CA LEU A 201 1.04 3.32 7.64
C LEU A 201 1.76 2.53 6.54
N SER A 202 3.04 2.20 6.76
CA SER A 202 3.87 1.58 5.73
C SER A 202 3.69 0.06 5.64
N PHE A 203 3.33 -0.39 4.44
CA PHE A 203 3.22 -1.79 4.03
C PHE A 203 4.51 -2.31 3.38
N SER A 204 5.58 -1.54 3.46
CA SER A 204 6.85 -1.88 2.84
C SER A 204 7.67 -2.70 3.84
N PHE A 205 7.94 -3.95 3.47
CA PHE A 205 8.91 -4.83 4.12
C PHE A 205 10.31 -4.26 3.86
N VAL A 206 10.73 -3.34 4.72
CA VAL A 206 11.94 -2.54 4.52
C VAL A 206 12.88 -2.83 5.65
N GLU A 207 14.13 -3.10 5.31
CA GLU A 207 15.19 -3.27 6.30
C GLU A 207 15.30 -2.02 7.17
N PRO A 208 15.58 -2.16 8.48
CA PRO A 208 15.72 -1.03 9.40
C PRO A 208 16.60 0.10 8.86
N GLU A 209 17.69 -0.21 8.18
CA GLU A 209 18.65 0.78 7.68
C GLU A 209 18.06 1.66 6.56
N ASP A 210 17.26 1.08 5.68
CA ASP A 210 16.54 1.81 4.63
C ASP A 210 15.36 2.61 5.21
N ALA A 211 14.72 2.08 6.26
CA ALA A 211 13.62 2.74 6.94
C ALA A 211 14.07 4.06 7.58
N GLY A 212 15.31 4.14 8.10
CA GLY A 212 15.85 5.37 8.70
C GLY A 212 15.86 6.56 7.75
N GLN A 213 16.27 6.37 6.49
CA GLN A 213 16.23 7.46 5.50
C GLN A 213 14.81 7.95 5.22
N TRP A 214 13.82 7.05 5.28
CA TRP A 214 12.42 7.39 5.02
C TRP A 214 11.79 8.11 6.21
N VAL A 215 12.12 7.69 7.42
CA VAL A 215 11.74 8.34 8.67
C VAL A 215 12.31 9.77 8.72
N ASP A 216 13.60 9.94 8.43
CA ASP A 216 14.26 11.24 8.42
C ASP A 216 13.59 12.20 7.42
N ASP A 217 13.33 11.72 6.21
CA ASP A 217 12.60 12.47 5.19
C ASP A 217 11.19 12.86 5.66
N TYR A 218 10.47 11.92 6.28
CA TYR A 218 9.11 12.14 6.77
C TYR A 218 9.08 13.28 7.80
N TYR A 219 9.91 13.21 8.84
CA TYR A 219 9.96 14.24 9.89
C TYR A 219 10.51 15.57 9.38
N ARG A 220 11.49 15.54 8.47
CA ARG A 220 12.00 16.76 7.81
C ARG A 220 10.90 17.48 7.02
N ILE A 221 10.06 16.74 6.29
CA ILE A 221 8.93 17.31 5.54
C ILE A 221 7.86 17.87 6.49
N ILE A 222 7.54 17.18 7.59
CA ILE A 222 6.62 17.72 8.61
C ILE A 222 7.12 19.05 9.17
N ALA A 223 8.42 19.15 9.44
CA ALA A 223 9.05 20.37 9.95
C ALA A 223 9.24 21.48 8.90
N SER A 224 9.02 21.20 7.61
CA SER A 224 9.26 22.17 6.54
C SER A 224 8.01 22.99 6.19
N GLY A 225 8.16 23.91 5.24
CA GLY A 225 7.04 24.65 4.65
C GLY A 225 6.13 23.82 3.74
N GLU A 226 6.50 22.57 3.44
CA GLU A 226 5.72 21.68 2.53
C GLU A 226 4.53 21.02 3.24
N CYS A 227 4.54 20.91 4.57
CA CYS A 227 3.46 20.27 5.32
C CYS A 227 2.23 21.18 5.41
N VAL A 228 1.15 20.79 4.71
CA VAL A 228 -0.18 21.39 4.79
C VAL A 228 -1.16 20.31 5.25
N PRO A 229 -1.56 20.31 6.53
CA PRO A 229 -2.37 19.24 7.10
C PRO A 229 -3.70 19.04 6.37
N ALA A 230 -4.02 17.80 6.03
CA ALA A 230 -5.34 17.45 5.48
C ALA A 230 -6.44 17.52 6.55
N GLY A 231 -6.09 17.13 7.78
CA GLY A 231 -6.97 17.22 8.96
C GLY A 231 -6.72 18.46 9.81
N PHE A 232 -7.50 18.62 10.86
CA PHE A 232 -7.36 19.70 11.86
C PHE A 232 -6.38 19.36 12.99
N ALA A 233 -5.69 18.22 12.87
CA ALA A 233 -4.58 17.79 13.71
C ALA A 233 -3.52 17.12 12.83
N VAL A 234 -2.26 17.17 13.26
CA VAL A 234 -1.15 16.44 12.63
C VAL A 234 -0.93 15.14 13.39
N ASN A 235 -0.79 14.03 12.66
CA ASN A 235 -0.38 12.74 13.23
C ASN A 235 1.03 12.39 12.73
N PRO A 236 2.09 12.71 13.48
CA PRO A 236 3.48 12.55 13.04
C PRO A 236 4.01 11.16 13.44
N ASN A 237 3.50 10.09 12.83
CA ASN A 237 3.90 8.72 13.16
C ASN A 237 4.17 7.90 11.90
N VAL A 238 5.23 7.09 11.95
CA VAL A 238 5.62 6.14 10.92
C VAL A 238 5.48 4.73 11.48
N SER A 239 4.59 3.94 10.88
CA SER A 239 4.44 2.51 11.15
C SER A 239 5.06 1.68 10.04
N VAL A 240 5.63 0.54 10.39
CA VAL A 240 5.98 -0.54 9.45
C VAL A 240 5.15 -1.79 9.75
N VAL A 241 5.02 -2.68 8.77
CA VAL A 241 4.30 -3.95 8.90
C VAL A 241 5.26 -5.11 8.66
N LEU A 242 5.27 -6.10 9.57
CA LEU A 242 6.12 -7.29 9.50
C LEU A 242 5.30 -8.56 9.71
N PRO A 243 5.64 -9.69 9.09
CA PRO A 243 5.12 -10.98 9.54
C PRO A 243 5.68 -11.30 10.93
N MET A 244 4.94 -12.06 11.73
CA MET A 244 5.40 -12.50 13.05
C MET A 244 4.95 -13.93 13.38
N MET A 245 5.86 -14.69 13.95
CA MET A 245 5.60 -15.96 14.62
C MET A 245 6.71 -16.20 15.64
N LEU A 246 6.36 -16.19 16.93
CA LEU A 246 7.31 -16.41 18.00
C LEU A 246 7.21 -17.84 18.54
N HIS A 247 8.38 -18.40 18.84
CA HIS A 247 8.52 -19.62 19.62
C HIS A 247 9.87 -19.59 20.36
N GLU A 248 10.00 -20.29 21.48
CA GLU A 248 11.27 -20.36 22.24
C GLU A 248 12.40 -21.03 21.45
N ASP A 249 12.03 -21.92 20.53
CA ASP A 249 12.90 -22.54 19.53
C ASP A 249 12.70 -21.90 18.14
N GLU A 250 13.79 -21.45 17.54
CA GLU A 250 13.81 -20.75 16.25
C GLU A 250 13.28 -21.62 15.09
N ALA A 251 13.70 -22.89 15.04
CA ALA A 251 13.29 -23.79 13.96
C ALA A 251 11.78 -24.01 13.96
N THR A 252 11.19 -24.14 15.15
CA THR A 252 9.74 -24.23 15.32
C THR A 252 9.03 -22.93 14.92
N ALA A 253 9.59 -21.76 15.24
CA ALA A 253 9.03 -20.48 14.79
C ALA A 253 8.98 -20.39 13.26
N ILE A 254 10.08 -20.78 12.60
CA ILE A 254 10.19 -20.80 11.13
C ILE A 254 9.16 -21.76 10.54
N ASP A 255 9.11 -23.01 11.01
CA ASP A 255 8.19 -24.02 10.47
C ASP A 255 6.72 -23.59 10.58
N ARG A 256 6.36 -22.94 11.70
CA ARG A 256 5.00 -22.48 11.98
C ARG A 256 4.59 -21.22 11.22
N GLY A 257 5.54 -20.35 10.85
CA GLY A 257 5.23 -18.98 10.42
C GLY A 257 5.66 -18.61 9.00
N ILE A 258 6.69 -19.27 8.45
CA ILE A 258 7.34 -18.78 7.22
C ILE A 258 6.45 -18.90 5.98
N ASP A 259 5.67 -19.97 5.86
CA ASP A 259 4.74 -20.13 4.73
C ASP A 259 3.63 -19.09 4.76
N GLY A 260 3.17 -18.70 5.95
CA GLY A 260 2.21 -17.61 6.11
C GLY A 260 2.78 -16.28 5.62
N ALA A 261 4.00 -15.95 6.07
CA ALA A 261 4.71 -14.73 5.65
C ALA A 261 4.92 -14.68 4.12
N HIS A 262 5.38 -15.79 3.55
CA HIS A 262 5.64 -15.92 2.12
C HIS A 262 4.36 -15.86 1.29
N PHE A 263 3.30 -16.56 1.72
CA PHE A 263 2.03 -16.51 1.03
C PHE A 263 1.40 -15.12 1.05
N PHE A 264 1.46 -14.42 2.18
CA PHE A 264 0.98 -13.04 2.26
C PHE A 264 1.62 -12.16 1.19
N ALA A 265 2.94 -12.20 1.07
CA ALA A 265 3.67 -11.42 0.08
C ALA A 265 3.43 -11.89 -1.36
N PHE A 266 3.31 -13.20 -1.58
CA PHE A 266 2.97 -13.78 -2.88
C PHE A 266 1.59 -13.31 -3.36
N ALA A 267 0.58 -13.40 -2.49
CA ALA A 267 -0.78 -12.99 -2.79
C ALA A 267 -0.91 -11.46 -2.97
N LEU A 268 -0.15 -10.67 -2.19
CA LEU A 268 -0.01 -9.23 -2.42
C LEU A 268 0.55 -8.96 -3.83
N ALA A 269 1.65 -9.62 -4.21
CA ALA A 269 2.25 -9.46 -5.54
C ALA A 269 1.31 -9.91 -6.67
N HIS A 270 0.47 -10.93 -6.42
CA HIS A 270 -0.54 -11.40 -7.35
C HIS A 270 -1.56 -10.29 -7.69
N TYR A 271 -2.17 -9.66 -6.67
CA TYR A 271 -3.25 -8.69 -6.88
C TYR A 271 -2.81 -7.27 -7.19
N TYR A 272 -1.63 -6.87 -6.71
CA TYR A 272 -1.08 -5.53 -6.97
C TYR A 272 -0.11 -5.51 -8.16
N GLY A 273 0.27 -6.68 -8.68
CA GLY A 273 1.03 -6.82 -9.91
C GLY A 273 0.14 -6.90 -11.16
N THR A 274 0.70 -7.49 -12.22
CA THR A 274 0.00 -7.70 -13.50
C THR A 274 -0.49 -9.13 -13.69
N THR A 275 -0.49 -9.95 -12.63
CA THR A 275 -0.87 -11.35 -12.71
C THR A 275 -2.36 -11.46 -13.03
N PRO A 276 -2.77 -12.19 -14.08
CA PRO A 276 -4.17 -12.46 -14.35
C PRO A 276 -4.82 -13.21 -13.19
N HIS A 277 -6.10 -12.93 -12.94
CA HIS A 277 -6.92 -13.66 -11.98
C HIS A 277 -8.25 -13.99 -12.65
N ASP A 278 -8.62 -15.26 -12.63
CA ASP A 278 -9.90 -15.78 -13.10
C ASP A 278 -10.81 -16.05 -11.88
N PRO A 279 -11.82 -15.20 -11.62
CA PRO A 279 -12.67 -15.32 -10.44
C PRO A 279 -13.31 -16.71 -10.33
N GLY A 280 -13.24 -17.29 -9.13
CA GLY A 280 -13.72 -18.63 -8.83
C GLY A 280 -12.86 -19.78 -9.36
N ARG A 281 -11.84 -19.52 -10.19
CA ARG A 281 -11.02 -20.55 -10.86
C ARG A 281 -9.55 -20.52 -10.46
N THR A 282 -8.94 -19.34 -10.40
CA THR A 282 -7.55 -19.21 -9.94
C THR A 282 -7.47 -19.64 -8.48
N SER A 283 -6.50 -20.51 -8.17
CA SER A 283 -6.10 -20.87 -6.81
C SER A 283 -4.76 -20.21 -6.53
N VAL A 284 -4.77 -19.10 -5.79
CA VAL A 284 -3.55 -18.35 -5.46
C VAL A 284 -2.66 -19.20 -4.55
N TRP A 285 -3.25 -19.99 -3.66
CA TRP A 285 -2.52 -20.93 -2.81
C TRP A 285 -1.81 -22.02 -3.61
N ASP A 286 -2.47 -22.66 -4.57
CA ASP A 286 -1.81 -23.69 -5.38
C ASP A 286 -0.70 -23.08 -6.24
N GLU A 287 -0.93 -21.89 -6.84
CA GLU A 287 0.11 -21.17 -7.57
C GLU A 287 1.31 -20.79 -6.69
N PHE A 288 1.06 -20.45 -5.42
CA PHE A 288 2.12 -20.20 -4.44
C PHE A 288 2.94 -21.48 -4.21
N LEU A 289 2.29 -22.60 -3.87
CA LEU A 289 2.98 -23.87 -3.62
C LEU A 289 3.80 -24.34 -4.84
N GLU A 290 3.27 -24.17 -6.05
CA GLU A 290 3.96 -24.55 -7.29
C GLU A 290 5.15 -23.65 -7.63
N ARG A 291 5.10 -22.36 -7.26
CA ARG A 291 6.04 -21.35 -7.78
C ARG A 291 6.91 -20.67 -6.74
N ARG A 292 6.69 -20.92 -5.43
CA ARG A 292 7.37 -20.19 -4.35
C ARG A 292 8.89 -20.17 -4.52
N ASP A 293 9.51 -21.30 -4.86
CA ASP A 293 10.96 -21.39 -5.01
C ASP A 293 11.44 -20.49 -6.16
N SER A 294 10.82 -20.61 -7.34
CA SER A 294 11.11 -19.78 -8.52
C SER A 294 10.78 -18.29 -8.37
N ARG A 295 10.12 -17.92 -7.27
CA ARG A 295 9.69 -16.54 -6.98
C ARG A 295 10.43 -15.93 -5.80
N GLY A 296 11.46 -16.60 -5.27
CA GLY A 296 12.25 -16.11 -4.14
C GLY A 296 11.55 -16.27 -2.79
N PHE A 297 10.68 -17.28 -2.67
CA PHE A 297 9.99 -17.67 -1.43
C PHE A 297 10.34 -19.11 -1.06
N SER A 298 11.58 -19.53 -1.34
CA SER A 298 12.04 -20.87 -1.00
C SER A 298 12.22 -20.98 0.52
N ARG A 299 11.73 -22.07 1.11
CA ARG A 299 12.01 -22.41 2.51
C ARG A 299 13.50 -22.64 2.75
N GLU A 300 14.23 -23.14 1.75
CA GLU A 300 15.65 -23.51 1.88
C GLU A 300 16.57 -22.29 2.06
N GLU A 301 16.11 -21.11 1.65
CA GLU A 301 16.83 -19.84 1.83
C GLU A 301 16.71 -19.31 3.28
N ILE A 302 15.83 -19.91 4.10
CA ILE A 302 15.59 -19.53 5.49
C ILE A 302 16.31 -20.51 6.43
N ILE A 303 17.52 -20.13 6.85
CA ILE A 303 18.38 -20.94 7.70
C ILE A 303 18.20 -20.52 9.17
N ALA A 304 17.92 -21.49 10.04
CA ALA A 304 17.93 -21.28 11.49
C ALA A 304 19.36 -21.02 11.98
N ASN A 305 19.54 -20.14 12.97
CA ASN A 305 20.82 -19.63 13.48
C ASN A 305 21.58 -18.70 12.51
N ALA A 306 20.90 -18.10 11.54
CA ALA A 306 21.48 -16.99 10.78
C ALA A 306 21.74 -15.79 11.74
N GLU A 307 22.87 -15.10 11.54
CA GLU A 307 23.32 -14.00 12.44
C GLU A 307 22.31 -12.84 12.55
N SER A 308 21.38 -12.68 11.60
CA SER A 308 20.35 -11.63 11.63
C SER A 308 19.00 -12.07 11.04
N LEU A 309 17.91 -11.60 11.66
CA LEU A 309 16.59 -11.59 11.01
C LEU A 309 16.63 -10.59 9.85
N ASN A 310 16.30 -11.05 8.64
CA ASN A 310 16.29 -10.22 7.43
C ASN A 310 14.85 -10.04 6.92
N VAL A 311 14.54 -8.81 6.51
CA VAL A 311 13.27 -8.35 5.91
C VAL A 311 13.50 -7.99 4.44
N ASN A 312 14.40 -8.70 3.75
CA ASN A 312 14.63 -8.51 2.32
C ASN A 312 13.53 -9.21 1.50
N VAL A 313 13.33 -8.75 0.26
CA VAL A 313 12.29 -9.21 -0.69
C VAL A 313 12.31 -10.74 -0.88
N GLY A 314 13.46 -11.40 -0.70
CA GLY A 314 13.59 -12.87 -0.77
C GLY A 314 13.49 -13.62 0.56
N SER A 315 13.76 -12.99 1.71
CA SER A 315 13.70 -13.70 3.00
C SER A 315 12.31 -13.56 3.64
N LEU A 316 11.76 -12.34 3.66
CA LEU A 316 10.48 -11.99 4.32
C LEU A 316 10.28 -12.64 5.69
N ARG A 317 11.38 -12.92 6.38
CA ARG A 317 11.35 -13.59 7.67
C ARG A 317 10.71 -12.69 8.72
N GLY A 318 10.96 -11.38 8.66
CA GLY A 318 10.36 -10.43 9.59
C GLY A 318 10.62 -10.81 11.04
N ALA A 319 9.58 -10.75 11.88
CA ALA A 319 9.61 -11.15 13.28
C ALA A 319 9.25 -12.64 13.48
N VAL A 320 9.74 -13.53 12.61
CA VAL A 320 9.65 -14.99 12.78
C VAL A 320 10.93 -15.53 13.42
N GLY A 321 10.86 -15.89 14.71
CA GLY A 321 12.04 -16.34 15.48
C GLY A 321 11.82 -16.38 16.99
N THR A 322 12.92 -16.38 17.74
CA THR A 322 12.88 -16.38 19.22
C THR A 322 12.58 -14.98 19.78
N PRO A 323 12.12 -14.87 21.05
CA PRO A 323 11.91 -13.57 21.70
C PRO A 323 13.14 -12.65 21.68
N ASP A 324 14.35 -13.22 21.78
CA ASP A 324 15.59 -12.45 21.75
C ASP A 324 15.89 -11.87 20.37
N GLN A 325 15.78 -12.70 19.33
CA GLN A 325 15.94 -12.30 17.93
C GLN A 325 14.93 -11.21 17.54
N VAL A 326 13.67 -11.40 17.92
CA VAL A 326 12.60 -10.42 17.63
C VAL A 326 12.84 -9.11 18.40
N ALA A 327 13.26 -9.16 19.67
CA ALA A 327 13.62 -7.96 20.41
C ALA A 327 14.80 -7.20 19.79
N GLU A 328 15.81 -7.90 19.27
CA GLU A 328 16.92 -7.26 18.57
C GLU A 328 16.47 -6.56 17.27
N LEU A 329 15.63 -7.22 16.47
CA LEU A 329 15.04 -6.61 15.28
C LEU A 329 14.24 -5.34 15.61
N ILE A 330 13.41 -5.39 16.66
CA ILE A 330 12.63 -4.23 17.12
C ILE A 330 13.55 -3.07 17.53
N ARG A 331 14.65 -3.35 18.24
CA ARG A 331 15.63 -2.30 18.62
C ARG A 331 16.24 -1.61 17.40
N ARG A 332 16.51 -2.35 16.31
CA ARG A 332 17.00 -1.74 15.06
C ARG A 332 15.98 -0.75 14.50
N TYR A 333 14.70 -1.12 14.42
CA TYR A 333 13.64 -0.20 14.00
C TYR A 333 13.43 0.99 14.94
N GLU A 334 13.46 0.78 16.27
CA GLU A 334 13.36 1.87 17.25
C GLU A 334 14.54 2.86 17.10
N SER A 335 15.74 2.35 16.82
CA SER A 335 16.96 3.16 16.68
C SER A 335 16.93 4.12 15.48
N VAL A 336 16.21 3.75 14.42
CA VAL A 336 16.04 4.57 13.21
C VAL A 336 14.77 5.43 13.25
N GLY A 337 14.04 5.41 14.37
CA GLY A 337 12.90 6.28 14.61
C GLY A 337 11.57 5.81 14.02
N VAL A 338 11.39 4.50 13.81
CA VAL A 338 10.06 3.95 13.57
C VAL A 338 9.22 4.03 14.84
N ASP A 339 8.00 4.56 14.72
CA ASP A 339 7.11 4.80 15.86
C ASP A 339 6.24 3.59 16.18
N GLN A 340 5.95 2.76 15.17
CA GLN A 340 5.09 1.60 15.32
C GLN A 340 5.54 0.43 14.45
N ILE A 341 5.47 -0.78 15.02
CA ILE A 341 5.53 -2.02 14.27
C ILE A 341 4.19 -2.72 14.40
N SER A 342 3.55 -3.00 13.28
CA SER A 342 2.33 -3.80 13.22
C SER A 342 2.64 -5.19 12.67
N PHE A 343 2.09 -6.23 13.29
CA PHE A 343 2.41 -7.61 12.94
C PHE A 343 1.27 -8.31 12.23
N VAL A 344 1.59 -9.00 11.14
CA VAL A 344 0.69 -9.93 10.45
C VAL A 344 1.00 -11.34 10.95
N LEU A 345 0.04 -11.96 11.64
CA LEU A 345 0.16 -13.35 12.10
C LEU A 345 -0.88 -14.26 11.44
N GLN A 346 -2.10 -13.76 11.24
CA GLN A 346 -3.16 -14.44 10.48
C GLN A 346 -2.86 -14.31 8.98
N ALA A 347 -1.88 -15.07 8.53
CA ALA A 347 -1.43 -15.15 7.15
C ALA A 347 -1.27 -16.60 6.71
N GLY A 348 -1.66 -16.88 5.47
CA GLY A 348 -1.61 -18.19 4.85
C GLY A 348 -2.18 -19.30 5.75
N PRO A 349 -1.43 -20.39 5.97
CA PRO A 349 -1.92 -21.56 6.69
C PRO A 349 -1.64 -21.48 8.21
N ASN A 350 -1.24 -20.33 8.74
CA ASN A 350 -0.88 -20.20 10.16
C ASN A 350 -2.06 -20.60 11.05
N LYS A 351 -1.80 -21.52 12.00
CA LYS A 351 -2.83 -22.04 12.88
C LYS A 351 -3.18 -21.04 13.99
N HIS A 352 -4.47 -20.96 14.32
CA HIS A 352 -4.97 -20.11 15.40
C HIS A 352 -4.24 -20.34 16.73
N GLU A 353 -4.05 -21.59 17.15
CA GLU A 353 -3.34 -21.93 18.40
C GLU A 353 -1.92 -21.38 18.45
N HIS A 354 -1.16 -21.50 17.35
CA HIS A 354 0.21 -20.98 17.27
C HIS A 354 0.24 -19.44 17.30
N ILE A 355 -0.73 -18.79 16.67
CA ILE A 355 -0.88 -17.33 16.71
C ILE A 355 -1.12 -16.89 18.16
N CYS A 356 -2.05 -17.54 18.87
CA CYS A 356 -2.35 -17.24 20.27
C CYS A 356 -1.13 -17.44 21.18
N GLU A 357 -0.42 -18.57 21.06
CA GLU A 357 0.83 -18.84 21.79
C GLU A 357 1.89 -17.76 21.52
N SER A 358 2.05 -17.36 20.25
CA SER A 358 2.99 -16.31 19.85
C SER A 358 2.64 -14.94 20.46
N LEU A 359 1.36 -14.57 20.50
CA LEU A 359 0.90 -13.32 21.14
C LEU A 359 1.18 -13.31 22.65
N GLU A 360 0.90 -14.42 23.34
CA GLU A 360 1.18 -14.55 24.77
C GLU A 360 2.68 -14.51 25.07
N LEU A 361 3.49 -15.19 24.25
CA LEU A 361 4.93 -15.17 24.37
C LEU A 361 5.51 -13.78 24.10
N PHE A 362 5.00 -13.06 23.10
CA PHE A 362 5.40 -11.68 22.82
C PHE A 362 5.12 -10.77 24.03
N GLY A 363 3.92 -10.88 24.61
CA GLY A 363 3.55 -10.08 25.78
C GLY A 363 4.34 -10.40 27.04
N LYS A 364 4.70 -11.67 27.23
CA LYS A 364 5.50 -12.10 28.38
C LYS A 364 6.98 -11.75 28.24
N SER A 365 7.55 -11.95 27.06
CA SER A 365 9.02 -12.01 26.89
C SER A 365 9.59 -10.84 26.10
N VAL A 366 8.80 -10.17 25.25
CA VAL A 366 9.28 -9.08 24.38
C VAL A 366 8.77 -7.71 24.84
N LEU A 367 7.46 -7.54 25.03
CA LEU A 367 6.85 -6.25 25.41
C LEU A 367 7.51 -5.55 26.60
N PRO A 368 7.83 -6.24 27.73
CA PRO A 368 8.44 -5.60 28.90
C PRO A 368 9.77 -4.91 28.61
N ARG A 369 10.50 -5.36 27.57
CA ARG A 369 11.80 -4.79 27.17
C ARG A 369 11.68 -3.39 26.54
N PHE A 370 10.47 -2.96 26.17
CA PHE A 370 10.18 -1.69 25.50
C PHE A 370 9.14 -0.85 26.26
N ALA A 371 8.83 -1.20 27.51
CA ALA A 371 7.86 -0.49 28.33
C ALA A 371 8.51 0.69 29.09
N GLU A 372 9.73 0.51 29.58
CA GLU A 372 10.42 1.51 30.40
C GLU A 372 10.75 2.79 29.62
N GLY A 373 10.44 3.95 30.22
CA GLY A 373 10.66 5.27 29.65
C GLY A 373 9.84 5.57 28.39
N ARG A 374 8.84 4.74 28.04
CA ARG A 374 8.03 4.90 26.83
C ARG A 374 7.32 6.25 26.81
N ASP A 375 6.60 6.58 27.88
CA ASP A 375 5.80 7.80 27.97
C ASP A 375 6.68 9.06 27.96
N GLU A 376 7.89 9.00 28.53
CA GLU A 376 8.87 10.09 28.50
C GLU A 376 9.38 10.35 27.07
N ARG A 377 9.64 9.28 26.30
CA ARG A 377 10.08 9.40 24.89
C ARG A 377 8.97 9.96 24.01
N GLU A 378 7.72 9.54 24.22
CA GLU A 378 6.55 10.11 23.54
C GLU A 378 6.38 11.60 23.85
N ALA A 379 6.45 11.98 25.13
CA ALA A 379 6.35 13.37 25.55
C ALA A 379 7.46 14.24 24.95
N ALA A 380 8.71 13.76 24.97
CA ALA A 380 9.84 14.46 24.38
C ALA A 380 9.71 14.62 22.86
N LYS A 381 9.17 13.61 22.17
CA LYS A 381 8.85 13.71 20.73
C LYS A 381 7.77 14.76 20.48
N ALA A 382 6.70 14.76 21.25
CA ALA A 382 5.60 15.72 21.11
C ALA A 382 6.09 17.16 21.34
N GLU A 383 6.87 17.40 22.39
CA GLU A 383 7.46 18.71 22.69
C GLU A 383 8.36 19.20 21.54
N ARG A 384 9.24 18.34 21.05
CA ARG A 384 10.15 18.65 19.93
C ARG A 384 9.41 19.02 18.64
N LEU A 385 8.27 18.38 18.37
CA LEU A 385 7.49 18.59 17.14
C LEU A 385 6.46 19.71 17.26
N ALA A 386 6.11 20.16 18.47
CA ALA A 386 5.04 21.13 18.69
C ALA A 386 5.18 22.41 17.84
N PRO A 387 6.36 23.08 17.75
CA PRO A 387 6.49 24.28 16.92
C PRO A 387 6.26 24.02 15.41
N ALA A 388 6.72 22.86 14.92
CA ALA A 388 6.52 22.46 13.53
C ALA A 388 5.04 22.16 13.24
N ILE A 389 4.37 21.47 14.16
CA ILE A 389 2.95 21.13 14.06
C ILE A 389 2.09 22.40 14.07
N GLU A 390 2.37 23.35 14.97
CA GLU A 390 1.69 24.65 15.02
C GLU A 390 1.85 25.41 13.69
N ALA A 391 3.08 25.48 13.16
CA ALA A 391 3.35 26.13 11.89
C ALA A 391 2.65 25.43 10.71
N ALA A 392 2.55 24.10 10.72
CA ALA A 392 1.83 23.35 9.70
C ALA A 392 0.31 23.60 9.78
N LEU A 393 -0.28 23.54 10.98
CA LEU A 393 -1.71 23.80 11.18
C LEU A 393 -2.09 25.24 10.80
N ALA A 394 -1.22 26.22 11.00
CA ALA A 394 -1.44 27.60 10.58
C ALA A 394 -1.56 27.76 9.05
N ARG A 395 -1.05 26.80 8.26
CA ARG A 395 -1.20 26.79 6.79
C ARG A 395 -2.50 26.15 6.31
N ARG A 396 -3.22 25.44 7.17
CA ARG A 396 -4.49 24.82 6.82
C ARG A 396 -5.61 25.87 6.80
N GLU A 397 -6.50 25.77 5.81
CA GLU A 397 -7.74 26.53 5.82
C GLU A 397 -8.63 26.19 7.04
N PRO A 398 -9.29 27.19 7.66
CA PRO A 398 -10.17 26.94 8.80
C PRO A 398 -11.44 26.17 8.42
N ALA A 399 -12.14 25.68 9.43
CA ALA A 399 -13.48 25.12 9.31
C ALA A 399 -14.45 26.16 8.72
N ARG A 400 -15.32 25.74 7.80
CA ARG A 400 -16.26 26.64 7.10
C ARG A 400 -17.61 26.67 7.81
N ARG A 401 -18.44 27.64 7.40
CA ARG A 401 -19.84 27.77 7.82
C ARG A 401 -20.73 27.79 6.58
N PRO A 402 -21.98 27.30 6.67
CA PRO A 402 -22.93 27.44 5.57
C PRO A 402 -23.27 28.93 5.32
N PRO A 403 -23.88 29.24 4.17
CA PRO A 403 -24.47 30.55 3.94
C PRO A 403 -25.45 30.94 5.07
N PRO A 404 -25.46 32.21 5.52
CA PRO A 404 -26.43 32.68 6.51
C PRO A 404 -27.86 32.40 6.08
N GLY A 405 -28.68 31.89 7.01
CA GLY A 405 -30.08 31.57 6.73
C GLY A 405 -30.31 30.34 5.84
N TYR A 406 -29.27 29.54 5.55
CA TYR A 406 -29.44 28.29 4.81
C TYR A 406 -30.49 27.40 5.50
N ARG A 407 -31.45 26.92 4.70
CA ARG A 407 -32.47 25.95 5.11
C ARG A 407 -32.51 24.83 4.08
N ILE A 408 -32.77 23.63 4.57
CA ILE A 408 -33.10 22.52 3.68
C ILE A 408 -34.50 22.80 3.14
N ASP A 409 -34.58 22.91 1.82
CA ASP A 409 -35.81 23.13 1.08
C ASP A 409 -36.15 21.83 0.35
N GLU A 410 -37.28 21.22 0.71
CA GLU A 410 -37.67 19.89 0.24
C GLU A 410 -37.83 19.85 -1.28
N ASP A 411 -38.49 20.83 -1.87
CA ASP A 411 -38.67 20.93 -3.33
C ASP A 411 -37.32 21.06 -4.04
N ALA A 412 -36.40 21.86 -3.48
CA ALA A 412 -35.05 22.01 -4.02
C ALA A 412 -34.19 20.75 -3.86
N GLU A 413 -34.38 19.93 -2.81
CA GLU A 413 -33.72 18.63 -2.67
C GLU A 413 -34.29 17.62 -3.69
N VAL A 414 -35.61 17.54 -3.84
CA VAL A 414 -36.26 16.66 -4.84
C VAL A 414 -35.83 17.04 -6.25
N ALA A 415 -35.80 18.33 -6.59
CA ALA A 415 -35.36 18.81 -7.90
C ALA A 415 -33.88 18.50 -8.18
N ARG A 416 -33.03 18.45 -7.13
CA ARG A 416 -31.61 18.08 -7.26
C ARG A 416 -31.42 16.62 -7.65
N VAL A 417 -32.25 15.72 -7.13
CA VAL A 417 -32.21 14.28 -7.46
C VAL A 417 -32.63 14.03 -8.91
N HIS A 418 -33.63 14.77 -9.40
CA HIS A 418 -34.17 14.60 -10.76
C HIS A 418 -33.32 15.24 -11.86
N ARG A 419 -32.30 16.03 -11.51
CA ARG A 419 -31.32 16.50 -12.49
C ARG A 419 -30.45 15.31 -12.86
N PRO A 420 -30.47 14.82 -14.13
CA PRO A 420 -29.55 13.79 -14.53
C PRO A 420 -28.14 14.28 -14.24
N SER A 421 -27.41 13.52 -13.43
CA SER A 421 -25.98 13.71 -13.23
C SER A 421 -25.35 13.60 -14.61
N ARG A 422 -25.18 14.75 -15.28
CA ARG A 422 -24.30 14.89 -16.42
C ARG A 422 -22.88 14.83 -15.86
N ARG A 423 -22.48 13.67 -15.32
CA ARG A 423 -21.10 13.26 -15.46
C ARG A 423 -20.93 13.11 -16.97
N PRO A 424 -20.19 13.97 -17.68
CA PRO A 424 -19.61 13.49 -18.91
C PRO A 424 -18.87 12.22 -18.49
N LEU A 425 -19.24 11.06 -19.05
CA LEU A 425 -18.31 9.95 -19.12
C LEU A 425 -17.03 10.59 -19.64
N ARG A 426 -16.04 10.83 -18.76
CA ARG A 426 -14.77 11.41 -19.17
C ARG A 426 -14.32 10.43 -20.24
N ARG A 427 -14.36 10.89 -21.50
CA ARG A 427 -14.08 10.03 -22.65
C ARG A 427 -12.82 9.27 -22.30
N PRO A 428 -12.78 7.93 -22.44
CA PRO A 428 -11.53 7.22 -22.25
C PRO A 428 -10.51 7.98 -23.09
N ASP A 429 -9.44 8.44 -22.46
CA ASP A 429 -8.39 9.14 -23.18
C ASP A 429 -8.07 8.23 -24.37
N ILE A 430 -8.11 8.80 -25.58
CA ILE A 430 -7.88 8.06 -26.83
C ILE A 430 -6.56 7.28 -26.71
N ARG A 431 -5.62 7.80 -25.90
CA ARG A 431 -4.38 7.12 -25.49
C ARG A 431 -4.62 5.86 -24.66
N THR A 432 -5.51 5.86 -23.67
CA THR A 432 -5.81 4.68 -22.82
C THR A 432 -6.53 3.57 -23.59
N ALA A 433 -7.46 3.92 -24.49
CA ALA A 433 -8.15 2.94 -25.34
C ALA A 433 -7.19 2.34 -26.38
N ALA A 434 -6.33 3.16 -26.99
CA ALA A 434 -5.26 2.71 -27.87
C ALA A 434 -4.24 1.81 -27.12
N ARG A 435 -3.89 2.16 -25.87
CA ARG A 435 -2.98 1.39 -25.00
C ARG A 435 -3.53 0.02 -24.64
N ARG A 436 -4.81 -0.09 -24.25
CA ARG A 436 -5.46 -1.40 -23.97
C ARG A 436 -5.52 -2.27 -25.22
N ARG A 437 -5.76 -1.69 -26.39
CA ARG A 437 -5.78 -2.41 -27.68
C ARG A 437 -4.38 -2.84 -28.11
N PHE A 438 -3.38 -2.01 -27.85
CA PHE A 438 -1.96 -2.31 -28.07
C PHE A 438 -1.50 -3.47 -27.16
N GLN A 439 -1.78 -3.42 -25.86
CA GLN A 439 -1.42 -4.47 -24.90
C GLN A 439 -2.07 -5.83 -25.24
N ARG A 440 -3.37 -5.87 -25.58
CA ARG A 440 -4.02 -7.11 -26.04
C ARG A 440 -3.42 -7.67 -27.33
N GLY A 441 -2.96 -6.79 -28.23
CA GLY A 441 -2.25 -7.18 -29.44
C GLY A 441 -0.85 -7.74 -29.16
N PHE A 442 -0.14 -7.13 -28.21
CA PHE A 442 1.20 -7.52 -27.77
C PHE A 442 1.19 -8.84 -26.97
N TYR A 443 0.20 -9.02 -26.11
CA TYR A 443 -0.04 -10.27 -25.38
C TYR A 443 -0.22 -11.46 -26.34
N LYS A 444 -1.08 -11.34 -27.35
CA LYS A 444 -1.22 -12.36 -28.42
C LYS A 444 0.05 -12.55 -29.26
N LEU A 445 0.99 -11.62 -29.18
CA LEU A 445 2.27 -11.69 -29.86
C LEU A 445 3.34 -12.50 -29.10
N VAL A 446 3.19 -12.65 -27.78
CA VAL A 446 4.19 -13.24 -26.89
C VAL A 446 3.67 -14.49 -26.19
N HIS A 447 2.40 -14.48 -25.77
CA HIS A 447 1.79 -15.55 -24.99
C HIS A 447 1.77 -16.89 -25.75
N GLY A 448 2.21 -17.96 -25.07
CA GLY A 448 2.28 -19.32 -25.62
C GLY A 448 3.36 -19.55 -26.69
N ARG A 449 4.35 -18.65 -26.82
CA ARG A 449 5.43 -18.76 -27.82
C ARG A 449 6.80 -18.95 -27.19
N SER A 450 7.65 -19.70 -27.89
CA SER A 450 9.05 -19.88 -27.50
C SER A 450 9.88 -18.62 -27.80
N ASP A 451 11.01 -18.49 -27.12
CA ASP A 451 11.96 -17.37 -27.26
C ASP A 451 12.36 -17.16 -28.72
N ALA A 452 12.69 -18.25 -29.42
CA ALA A 452 13.05 -18.20 -30.84
C ALA A 452 11.92 -17.65 -31.73
N GLN A 453 10.65 -17.97 -31.43
CA GLN A 453 9.51 -17.46 -32.19
C GLN A 453 9.26 -15.97 -31.94
N ILE A 454 9.44 -15.52 -30.69
CA ILE A 454 9.32 -14.12 -30.29
C ILE A 454 10.44 -13.30 -30.94
N GLU A 455 11.68 -13.77 -30.82
CA GLU A 455 12.86 -13.10 -31.36
C GLU A 455 12.78 -12.98 -32.88
N LYS A 456 12.35 -14.01 -33.62
CA LYS A 456 12.21 -13.96 -35.08
C LYS A 456 11.26 -12.85 -35.55
N ARG A 457 10.22 -12.55 -34.77
CA ARG A 457 9.23 -11.50 -35.08
C ARG A 457 9.67 -10.12 -34.62
N PHE A 458 10.54 -10.03 -33.62
CA PHE A 458 11.06 -8.78 -33.09
C PHE A 458 12.52 -8.53 -33.48
N GLY A 459 12.81 -8.63 -34.78
CA GLY A 459 14.12 -8.35 -35.36
C GLY A 459 14.48 -6.85 -35.40
N PRO A 460 15.65 -6.48 -35.96
CA PRO A 460 16.17 -5.10 -35.94
C PRO A 460 15.22 -4.05 -36.52
N GLY A 461 14.49 -4.41 -37.60
CA GLY A 461 13.47 -3.54 -38.20
C GLY A 461 12.28 -3.27 -37.27
N ALA A 462 11.80 -4.30 -36.56
CA ALA A 462 10.72 -4.20 -35.60
C ALA A 462 11.14 -3.43 -34.34
N GLN A 463 12.35 -3.69 -33.83
CA GLN A 463 12.94 -2.94 -32.71
C GLN A 463 13.02 -1.44 -33.02
N ARG A 464 13.46 -1.07 -34.22
CA ARG A 464 13.53 0.35 -34.63
C ARG A 464 12.17 1.03 -34.61
N VAL A 465 11.13 0.37 -35.13
CA VAL A 465 9.76 0.90 -35.10
C VAL A 465 9.25 0.99 -33.66
N PHE A 466 9.55 -0.02 -32.83
CA PHE A 466 9.15 -0.07 -31.44
C PHE A 466 9.76 1.07 -30.61
N PHE A 467 11.10 1.21 -30.59
CA PHE A 467 11.76 2.25 -29.80
C PHE A 467 11.42 3.66 -30.30
N ALA A 468 11.23 3.84 -31.61
CA ALA A 468 10.72 5.11 -32.14
C ALA A 468 9.28 5.39 -31.65
N GLY A 469 8.43 4.37 -31.56
CA GLY A 469 7.09 4.47 -30.97
C GLY A 469 7.13 4.77 -29.48
N MET A 470 8.00 4.08 -28.74
CA MET A 470 8.23 4.29 -27.30
C MET A 470 8.66 5.74 -27.02
N ALA A 471 9.62 6.27 -27.77
CA ALA A 471 10.05 7.67 -27.65
C ALA A 471 8.90 8.68 -27.94
N ARG A 472 8.01 8.38 -28.89
CA ARG A 472 6.83 9.21 -29.19
C ARG A 472 5.75 9.13 -28.10
N ALA A 473 5.70 8.02 -27.37
CA ALA A 473 4.76 7.80 -26.28
C ALA A 473 5.23 8.40 -24.95
N PHE A 474 6.36 9.11 -24.95
CA PHE A 474 6.89 9.76 -23.75
C PHE A 474 5.90 10.74 -23.12
N ASP A 475 5.66 10.59 -21.82
CA ASP A 475 4.88 11.50 -21.00
C ASP A 475 5.82 12.34 -20.11
N PRO A 476 6.02 13.64 -20.43
CA PRO A 476 6.86 14.51 -19.62
C PRO A 476 6.39 14.66 -18.17
N SER A 477 5.09 14.55 -17.90
CA SER A 477 4.55 14.69 -16.54
C SER A 477 4.95 13.52 -15.63
N ALA A 478 5.16 12.33 -16.22
CA ALA A 478 5.60 11.14 -15.51
C ALA A 478 7.13 11.06 -15.33
N SER A 479 7.89 12.02 -15.89
CA SER A 479 9.36 12.03 -15.80
C SER A 479 9.89 12.53 -14.46
N ALA A 480 9.05 13.17 -13.64
CA ALA A 480 9.48 13.87 -12.42
C ALA A 480 10.69 14.81 -12.64
N GLY A 481 10.82 15.38 -13.84
CA GLY A 481 11.93 16.27 -14.22
C GLY A 481 13.20 15.57 -14.69
N PHE A 482 13.21 14.23 -14.77
CA PHE A 482 14.36 13.47 -15.23
C PHE A 482 14.79 13.87 -16.65
N THR A 483 16.10 14.09 -16.83
CA THR A 483 16.76 14.35 -18.10
C THR A 483 18.03 13.50 -18.14
N GLY A 484 18.21 12.69 -19.18
CA GLY A 484 19.30 11.73 -19.24
C GLY A 484 19.12 10.71 -20.36
N GLU A 485 20.04 9.75 -20.43
CA GLU A 485 19.98 8.63 -21.39
C GLU A 485 19.65 7.32 -20.66
N LEU A 486 18.73 6.54 -21.23
CA LEU A 486 18.39 5.18 -20.80
C LEU A 486 18.85 4.21 -21.87
N GLU A 487 19.55 3.14 -21.47
CA GLU A 487 20.12 2.17 -22.38
C GLU A 487 19.45 0.79 -22.22
N PHE A 488 19.07 0.18 -23.34
CA PHE A 488 18.48 -1.15 -23.41
C PHE A 488 19.40 -2.05 -24.20
N ARG A 489 19.95 -3.06 -23.55
CA ARG A 489 20.86 -4.04 -24.14
C ARG A 489 20.16 -5.39 -24.23
N LEU A 490 19.65 -5.71 -25.42
CA LEU A 490 18.80 -6.89 -25.64
C LEU A 490 19.60 -7.99 -26.34
N SER A 491 19.71 -9.16 -25.71
CA SER A 491 20.34 -10.35 -26.31
C SER A 491 19.36 -11.16 -27.17
N ARG A 492 19.89 -11.81 -28.21
CA ARG A 492 19.20 -12.73 -29.14
C ARG A 492 20.17 -13.85 -29.55
N ALA A 493 19.65 -14.92 -30.14
CA ALA A 493 20.49 -16.03 -30.65
C ALA A 493 21.55 -15.58 -31.67
N GLU A 494 21.28 -14.53 -32.47
CA GLU A 494 22.16 -14.01 -33.53
C GLU A 494 23.06 -12.85 -33.09
N GLY A 495 23.03 -12.47 -31.80
CA GLY A 495 23.84 -11.36 -31.25
C GLY A 495 23.06 -10.40 -30.35
N ARG A 496 23.68 -9.27 -30.01
CA ARG A 496 23.13 -8.28 -29.06
C ARG A 496 22.78 -6.99 -29.78
N THR A 497 21.63 -6.42 -29.48
CA THR A 497 21.25 -5.06 -29.91
C THR A 497 21.28 -4.09 -28.74
N VAL A 498 21.66 -2.85 -29.03
CA VAL A 498 21.70 -1.77 -28.03
C VAL A 498 20.87 -0.61 -28.53
N TRP A 499 19.97 -0.12 -27.67
CA TRP A 499 19.10 1.01 -27.94
C TRP A 499 19.24 2.05 -26.83
N THR A 500 19.31 3.32 -27.21
CA THR A 500 19.34 4.44 -26.27
C THR A 500 18.09 5.29 -26.43
N LEU A 501 17.40 5.56 -25.32
CA LEU A 501 16.38 6.59 -25.20
C LEU A 501 16.97 7.80 -24.51
N ARG A 502 17.12 8.89 -25.26
CA ARG A 502 17.54 10.19 -24.71
C ARG A 502 16.30 10.99 -24.34
N ILE A 503 16.17 11.32 -23.07
CA ILE A 503 15.08 12.12 -22.52
C ILE A 503 15.59 13.53 -22.26
N GLU A 504 14.87 14.50 -22.80
CA GLU A 504 15.05 15.93 -22.56
C GLU A 504 13.72 16.47 -22.02
N LYS A 505 13.75 17.55 -21.22
CA LYS A 505 12.61 18.16 -20.48
C LYS A 505 11.18 17.85 -20.97
N SER A 506 10.91 17.96 -22.27
CA SER A 506 9.58 17.70 -22.86
C SER A 506 9.53 16.64 -23.98
N ARG A 507 10.62 15.93 -24.27
CA ARG A 507 10.70 15.01 -25.41
C ARG A 507 11.67 13.85 -25.18
N ALA A 508 11.37 12.70 -25.76
CA ALA A 508 12.31 11.58 -25.85
C ALA A 508 12.70 11.30 -27.32
N ARG A 509 13.92 10.79 -27.53
CA ARG A 509 14.41 10.32 -28.84
C ARG A 509 15.07 8.96 -28.69
N ALA A 510 14.70 8.03 -29.57
CA ALA A 510 15.35 6.73 -29.67
C ALA A 510 16.46 6.75 -30.72
N ARG A 511 17.58 6.10 -30.41
CA ARG A 511 18.62 5.76 -31.38
C ARG A 511 19.14 4.34 -31.14
N SER A 512 19.63 3.71 -32.21
CA SER A 512 20.42 2.49 -32.08
C SER A 512 21.84 2.84 -31.65
N GLY A 513 22.43 2.00 -30.81
CA GLY A 513 23.78 2.16 -30.27
C GLY A 513 23.81 2.60 -28.79
N PRO A 514 24.99 2.51 -28.17
CA PRO A 514 25.17 2.78 -26.75
C PRO A 514 25.07 4.27 -26.40
N ALA A 515 24.70 4.53 -25.16
CA ALA A 515 24.77 5.81 -24.50
C ALA A 515 26.21 6.08 -24.04
N LYS A 516 26.62 7.35 -23.98
CA LYS A 516 27.95 7.70 -23.47
C LYS A 516 28.00 7.59 -21.94
N ASP A 517 26.89 7.97 -21.30
CA ASP A 517 26.73 7.97 -19.85
C ASP A 517 25.25 7.69 -19.53
N PRO A 518 24.81 6.42 -19.60
CA PRO A 518 23.43 6.07 -19.31
C PRO A 518 23.15 6.21 -17.81
N ALA A 519 22.07 6.93 -17.47
CA ALA A 519 21.56 6.99 -16.11
C ALA A 519 21.04 5.62 -15.65
N LEU A 520 20.53 4.81 -16.57
CA LEU A 520 20.12 3.43 -16.32
C LEU A 520 20.37 2.57 -17.56
N THR A 521 20.94 1.39 -17.35
CA THR A 521 21.11 0.34 -18.35
C THR A 521 20.31 -0.90 -17.95
N LEU A 522 19.50 -1.42 -18.86
CA LEU A 522 18.78 -2.68 -18.72
C LEU A 522 19.39 -3.73 -19.66
N THR A 523 19.86 -4.84 -19.11
CA THR A 523 20.37 -5.98 -19.90
C THR A 523 19.46 -7.18 -19.70
N MET A 524 18.92 -7.75 -20.78
CA MET A 524 18.10 -8.97 -20.72
C MET A 524 17.94 -9.62 -22.10
N ALA A 525 17.38 -10.83 -22.14
CA ALA A 525 16.93 -11.45 -23.39
C ALA A 525 15.81 -10.63 -24.05
N THR A 526 15.81 -10.58 -25.39
CA THR A 526 14.77 -9.89 -26.15
C THR A 526 13.39 -10.49 -25.87
N ALA A 527 13.30 -11.81 -25.71
CA ALA A 527 12.06 -12.48 -25.36
C ALA A 527 11.53 -12.02 -23.98
N ASP A 528 12.40 -11.90 -22.99
CA ASP A 528 12.05 -11.47 -21.63
C ASP A 528 11.63 -9.99 -21.59
N PHE A 529 12.31 -9.13 -22.34
CA PHE A 529 11.88 -7.74 -22.53
C PHE A 529 10.46 -7.63 -23.06
N LEU A 530 10.10 -8.46 -24.05
CA LEU A 530 8.76 -8.45 -24.64
C LEU A 530 7.71 -9.09 -23.73
N ARG A 531 8.07 -10.11 -22.94
CA ARG A 531 7.21 -10.70 -21.92
C ARG A 531 6.88 -9.73 -20.81
N ILE A 532 7.86 -8.95 -20.33
CA ILE A 532 7.62 -7.86 -19.39
C ILE A 532 6.58 -6.88 -19.97
N LEU A 533 6.76 -6.46 -21.21
CA LEU A 533 5.84 -5.51 -21.86
C LEU A 533 4.45 -6.10 -22.13
N ALA A 534 4.35 -7.41 -22.33
CA ALA A 534 3.10 -8.13 -22.50
C ALA A 534 2.38 -8.41 -21.17
N GLY A 535 3.07 -8.28 -20.03
CA GLY A 535 2.58 -8.72 -18.72
C GLY A 535 2.75 -10.23 -18.46
N ASP A 536 3.44 -10.94 -19.36
CA ASP A 536 3.71 -12.39 -19.26
C ASP A 536 4.94 -12.72 -18.37
N ALA A 537 5.74 -11.71 -17.99
CA ALA A 537 6.87 -11.89 -17.07
C ALA A 537 6.98 -10.72 -16.08
N ASN A 538 7.35 -11.05 -14.84
CA ASN A 538 7.57 -10.07 -13.78
C ASN A 538 9.04 -9.59 -13.81
N PRO A 539 9.29 -8.27 -13.93
CA PRO A 539 10.65 -7.71 -13.92
C PRO A 539 11.45 -8.04 -12.66
N ALA A 540 10.81 -8.06 -11.50
CA ALA A 540 11.46 -8.39 -10.23
C ALA A 540 11.92 -9.85 -10.23
N SER A 541 11.09 -10.79 -10.71
CA SER A 541 11.49 -12.20 -10.83
C SER A 541 12.66 -12.38 -11.80
N LEU A 542 12.63 -11.71 -12.96
CA LEU A 542 13.74 -11.78 -13.92
C LEU A 542 15.05 -11.18 -13.36
N LEU A 543 14.95 -10.14 -12.52
CA LEU A 543 16.11 -9.55 -11.84
C LEU A 543 16.72 -10.54 -10.83
N MET A 544 15.87 -11.22 -10.05
CA MET A 544 16.32 -12.24 -9.09
C MET A 544 16.93 -13.46 -9.79
N ASP A 545 16.38 -13.89 -10.93
CA ASP A 545 16.91 -15.00 -11.74
C ASP A 545 18.22 -14.66 -12.48
N GLY A 546 18.73 -13.42 -12.36
CA GLY A 546 19.89 -12.94 -13.13
C GLY A 546 19.62 -12.79 -14.64
N ARG A 547 18.36 -12.86 -15.06
CA ARG A 547 17.92 -12.75 -16.47
C ARG A 547 17.66 -11.31 -16.90
N LEU A 548 17.50 -10.41 -15.92
CA LEU A 548 17.50 -8.97 -16.06
C LEU A 548 18.63 -8.40 -15.19
N GLU A 549 19.55 -7.66 -15.76
CA GLU A 549 20.54 -6.88 -15.00
C GLU A 549 20.21 -5.38 -15.13
N LEU A 550 20.26 -4.68 -14.00
CA LEU A 550 20.16 -3.22 -13.93
C LEU A 550 21.52 -2.65 -13.56
N ARG A 551 21.91 -1.56 -14.22
CA ARG A 551 23.12 -0.80 -13.87
C ARG A 551 22.84 0.69 -13.95
N GLY A 552 23.14 1.43 -12.87
CA GLY A 552 22.91 2.87 -12.76
C GLY A 552 21.87 3.18 -11.68
N ASP A 553 21.03 4.18 -11.91
CA ASP A 553 19.96 4.58 -11.00
C ASP A 553 18.78 3.60 -11.09
N HIS A 554 18.73 2.65 -10.16
CA HIS A 554 17.70 1.62 -10.11
C HIS A 554 16.31 2.19 -9.81
N TYR A 555 16.19 3.41 -9.28
CA TYR A 555 14.91 4.08 -9.05
C TYR A 555 14.21 4.51 -10.36
N LEU A 556 14.94 4.57 -11.48
CA LEU A 556 14.36 4.88 -12.78
C LEU A 556 13.65 3.67 -13.41
N ALA A 557 14.07 2.44 -13.11
CA ALA A 557 13.52 1.22 -13.70
C ALA A 557 12.00 1.07 -13.52
N PRO A 558 11.43 1.23 -12.30
CA PRO A 558 9.99 1.18 -12.09
C PRO A 558 9.20 2.29 -12.83
N ARG A 559 9.85 3.45 -13.06
CA ARG A 559 9.23 4.62 -13.71
C ARG A 559 9.21 4.54 -15.23
N LEU A 560 9.98 3.64 -15.85
CA LEU A 560 10.01 3.46 -17.31
C LEU A 560 8.62 3.22 -17.89
N SER A 561 7.80 2.41 -17.21
CA SER A 561 6.43 2.12 -17.63
C SER A 561 5.51 3.34 -17.51
N GLU A 562 5.73 4.19 -16.51
CA GLU A 562 4.99 5.46 -16.35
C GLU A 562 5.39 6.46 -17.43
N MET A 563 6.70 6.61 -17.70
CA MET A 563 7.26 7.55 -18.67
C MET A 563 6.92 7.20 -20.12
N PHE A 564 6.79 5.91 -20.46
CA PHE A 564 6.65 5.46 -21.85
C PHE A 564 5.40 4.62 -22.13
N GLY A 565 4.48 4.53 -21.16
CA GLY A 565 3.18 3.87 -21.36
C GLY A 565 3.22 2.32 -21.37
N GLY A 566 4.29 1.69 -20.87
CA GLY A 566 4.35 0.24 -20.63
C GLY A 566 3.40 -0.21 -19.50
N PRO A 567 3.09 -1.50 -19.31
CA PRO A 567 2.41 -1.96 -18.10
C PRO A 567 3.20 -1.46 -16.88
N SER A 568 2.56 -0.66 -16.05
CA SER A 568 3.17 -0.26 -14.78
C SER A 568 3.30 -1.52 -13.93
N PRO A 569 4.47 -1.81 -13.34
CA PRO A 569 4.56 -2.83 -12.29
C PRO A 569 3.86 -2.39 -11.00
N TYR A 570 3.34 -1.15 -10.96
CA TYR A 570 2.55 -0.59 -9.86
C TYR A 570 1.16 -0.22 -10.26
#